data_AF-A0A924MDY7-F1
#
_entry.id   AF-A0A924MDY7-F1
#
_cell.length_a   1.000
_cell.length_b   1.000
_cell.length_c   1.000
_cell.angle_alpha   90.00
_cell.angle_beta   90.00
_cell.angle_gamma   90.00
#
_symmetry.space_group_name_H-M   'P 1'
#
loop_
_entity.id
_entity.type
_entity.pdbx_description
1 polymer ?
#
loop_
_entity_poly.entity_id
_entity_poly.type
_entity_poly.pdbx_seq_one_letter_code
_entity_poly.pdbx_strand_id
1 'polypeptide(L)'
;LRPNETDAPPFLKAAFAKASQLQNILTNQFKENKTGNQILAAALADAKQQNIVASIYTHPIGYHGHAAGPTIGLWDQQSGVPGSGDFPMHFNTCYSIELNASIAIAEWGKTIKMMLEQDGYFDQTGFRYINGRQTEMHIIGGK
;
A
#
# COMPACT_ATOMS: atom_id res chain seq x y z
N LEU A 1 5.29 -13.89 -20.70
CA LEU A 1 6.21 -13.13 -21.56
C LEU A 1 5.98 -13.56 -23.00
N ARG A 2 6.04 -12.66 -23.97
CA ARG A 2 6.04 -13.03 -25.40
C ARG A 2 7.28 -13.89 -25.69
N PRO A 3 7.30 -14.65 -26.80
CA PRO A 3 8.53 -15.33 -27.22
C PRO A 3 9.72 -14.35 -27.22
N ASN A 4 10.83 -14.75 -26.60
CA ASN A 4 12.07 -13.98 -26.44
C ASN A 4 12.06 -12.81 -25.43
N GLU A 5 10.95 -12.56 -24.74
CA GLU A 5 10.97 -11.65 -23.58
C GLU A 5 11.54 -12.41 -22.36
N THR A 6 12.59 -11.87 -21.75
CA THR A 6 13.24 -12.44 -20.54
C THR A 6 12.88 -11.69 -19.26
N ASP A 7 12.09 -10.62 -19.38
CA ASP A 7 11.81 -9.67 -18.30
C ASP A 7 10.42 -9.04 -18.47
N ALA A 8 9.88 -8.45 -17.41
CA ALA A 8 8.62 -7.71 -17.45
C ALA A 8 8.74 -6.51 -18.40
N PRO A 9 7.73 -6.27 -19.26
CA PRO A 9 7.70 -5.09 -20.11
C PRO A 9 7.86 -3.77 -19.32
N PRO A 10 8.51 -2.74 -19.89
CA PRO A 10 8.77 -1.47 -19.19
C PRO A 10 7.52 -0.82 -18.60
N PHE A 11 6.38 -0.91 -19.28
CA PHE A 11 5.11 -0.34 -18.79
C PHE A 11 4.60 -1.03 -17.51
N LEU A 12 4.84 -2.34 -17.33
CA LEU A 12 4.49 -3.04 -16.09
C LEU A 12 5.43 -2.70 -14.95
N LYS A 13 6.73 -2.54 -15.24
CA LYS A 13 7.70 -2.06 -14.25
C LYS A 13 7.38 -0.66 -13.77
N ALA A 14 7.00 0.24 -14.68
CA ALA A 14 6.53 1.58 -14.34
C ALA A 14 5.25 1.54 -13.50
N ALA A 15 4.32 0.64 -13.83
CA ALA A 15 3.09 0.45 -13.06
C ALA A 15 3.38 -0.05 -11.64
N PHE A 16 4.28 -1.03 -11.50
CA PHE A 16 4.75 -1.53 -10.22
C PHE A 16 5.41 -0.42 -9.39
N ALA A 17 6.35 0.33 -9.97
CA ALA A 17 7.01 1.44 -9.28
C ALA A 17 6.03 2.51 -8.77
N LYS A 18 4.99 2.81 -9.56
CA LYS A 18 3.93 3.74 -9.15
C LYS A 18 3.07 3.20 -7.99
N ALA A 19 2.80 1.90 -7.96
CA ALA A 19 2.15 1.27 -6.79
C ALA A 19 3.07 1.26 -5.56
N SER A 20 4.37 1.01 -5.72
CA SER A 20 5.35 1.08 -4.62
C SER A 20 5.47 2.50 -4.04
N GLN A 21 5.33 3.53 -4.88
CA GLN A 21 5.26 4.93 -4.42
C GLN A 21 4.09 5.17 -3.47
N LEU A 22 2.94 4.52 -3.71
CA LEU A 22 1.79 4.60 -2.81
C LEU A 22 2.09 4.01 -1.42
N GLN A 23 2.95 3.00 -1.32
CA GLN A 23 3.38 2.47 -0.03
C GLN A 23 4.22 3.47 0.76
N ASN A 24 5.10 4.23 0.08
CA ASN A 24 5.83 5.32 0.72
C ASN A 24 4.88 6.43 1.17
N ILE A 25 3.94 6.83 0.31
CA ILE A 25 2.93 7.85 0.64
C ILE A 25 2.19 7.47 1.93
N LEU A 26 1.66 6.26 2.00
CA LEU A 26 0.92 5.77 3.16
C LEU A 26 1.80 5.72 4.42
N THR A 27 2.95 5.05 4.35
CA THR A 27 3.81 4.82 5.53
C THR A 27 4.45 6.11 6.04
N ASN A 28 4.67 7.11 5.19
CA ASN A 28 5.09 8.46 5.60
C ASN A 28 4.02 9.21 6.41
N GLN A 29 2.75 8.79 6.35
CA GLN A 29 1.69 9.39 7.17
C GLN A 29 1.61 8.83 8.59
N PHE A 30 2.30 7.72 8.87
CA PHE A 30 2.27 7.05 10.17
C PHE A 30 2.83 7.97 11.24
N LYS A 31 2.06 8.13 12.32
CA LYS A 31 2.39 9.01 13.43
C LYS A 31 1.58 8.60 14.65
N GLU A 32 2.24 8.55 15.80
CA GLU A 32 1.55 8.31 17.08
C GLU A 32 0.41 9.32 17.28
N ASN A 33 -0.71 8.84 17.82
CA ASN A 33 -1.93 9.58 18.11
C ASN A 33 -2.69 10.14 16.90
N LYS A 34 -2.26 9.89 15.66
CA LYS A 34 -3.15 10.07 14.49
C LYS A 34 -4.13 8.90 14.41
N THR A 35 -5.39 9.18 14.05
CA THR A 35 -6.36 8.12 13.79
C THR A 35 -6.13 7.47 12.43
N GLY A 36 -6.65 6.25 12.25
CA GLY A 36 -6.60 5.58 10.96
C GLY A 36 -7.25 6.41 9.83
N ASN A 37 -8.36 7.09 10.13
CA ASN A 37 -9.08 7.97 9.21
C ASN A 37 -8.25 9.21 8.83
N GLN A 38 -7.50 9.79 9.77
CA GLN A 38 -6.59 10.90 9.48
C GLN A 38 -5.43 10.48 8.59
N ILE A 39 -4.86 9.30 8.85
CA ILE A 39 -3.78 8.72 8.03
C ILE A 39 -4.28 8.44 6.61
N LEU A 40 -5.46 7.81 6.48
CA LEU A 40 -6.09 7.52 5.19
C LEU A 40 -6.31 8.80 4.38
N ALA A 41 -6.96 9.80 4.97
CA ALA A 41 -7.27 11.05 4.29
C ALA A 41 -6.01 11.77 3.80
N ALA A 42 -4.96 11.82 4.62
CA ALA A 42 -3.69 12.44 4.26
C ALA A 42 -2.98 11.66 3.12
N ALA A 43 -2.95 10.33 3.20
CA ALA A 43 -2.33 9.49 2.18
C ALA A 43 -3.06 9.59 0.83
N LEU A 44 -4.39 9.59 0.82
CA LEU A 44 -5.19 9.77 -0.40
C LEU A 44 -5.03 11.16 -1.02
N ALA A 45 -4.93 12.20 -0.19
CA ALA A 45 -4.66 13.55 -0.65
C ALA A 45 -3.29 13.68 -1.33
N ASP A 46 -2.25 13.09 -0.74
CA ASP A 46 -0.89 13.07 -1.30
C ASP A 46 -0.82 12.21 -2.57
N ALA A 47 -1.42 11.02 -2.57
CA ALA A 47 -1.53 10.17 -3.75
C ALA A 47 -2.20 10.90 -4.93
N LYS A 48 -3.26 11.67 -4.68
CA LYS A 48 -3.91 12.50 -5.69
C LYS A 48 -2.98 13.55 -6.28
N GLN A 49 -2.18 14.23 -5.45
CA GLN A 49 -1.19 15.22 -5.92
C GLN A 49 -0.12 14.58 -6.81
N GLN A 50 0.21 13.32 -6.56
CA GLN A 50 1.18 12.54 -7.34
C GLN A 50 0.54 11.79 -8.53
N ASN A 51 -0.73 12.10 -8.85
CA ASN A 51 -1.52 11.46 -9.91
C ASN A 51 -1.57 9.93 -9.78
N ILE A 52 -1.81 9.45 -8.56
CA ILE A 52 -2.03 8.03 -8.24
C ILE A 52 -3.50 7.87 -7.88
N VAL A 53 -4.21 7.03 -8.64
CA VAL A 53 -5.56 6.60 -8.28
C VAL A 53 -5.43 5.46 -7.25
N ALA A 54 -5.44 5.84 -5.98
CA ALA A 54 -5.16 4.97 -4.86
C ALA A 54 -6.42 4.31 -4.27
N SER A 55 -6.25 3.09 -3.75
CA SER A 55 -7.16 2.47 -2.79
C SER A 55 -6.30 1.80 -1.72
N ILE A 56 -6.52 2.19 -0.46
CA ILE A 56 -5.71 1.80 0.68
C ILE A 56 -6.55 0.92 1.62
N TYR A 57 -5.96 -0.17 2.07
CA TYR A 57 -6.48 -1.00 3.15
C TYR A 57 -5.33 -1.38 4.07
N THR A 58 -5.31 -0.92 5.31
CA THR A 58 -4.21 -1.25 6.22
C THR A 58 -4.76 -1.47 7.61
N HIS A 59 -4.27 -2.50 8.28
CA HIS A 59 -4.74 -2.89 9.59
C HIS A 59 -3.58 -3.40 10.44
N PRO A 60 -3.72 -3.38 11.78
CA PRO A 60 -2.77 -4.01 12.67
C PRO A 60 -2.75 -5.53 12.43
N ILE A 61 -1.57 -6.13 12.58
CA ILE A 61 -1.39 -7.58 12.54
C ILE A 61 -0.91 -8.11 13.89
N GLY A 62 -1.16 -9.39 14.13
CA GLY A 62 -0.83 -10.09 15.37
C GLY A 62 -1.31 -11.53 15.32
N TYR A 63 -1.63 -12.12 16.47
CA TYR A 63 -2.05 -13.53 16.55
C TYR A 63 -3.30 -13.91 15.73
N HIS A 64 -4.13 -12.94 15.35
CA HIS A 64 -5.42 -13.18 14.67
C HIS A 64 -5.46 -12.70 13.20
N GLY A 65 -4.32 -12.35 12.60
CA GLY A 65 -4.27 -11.72 11.27
C GLY A 65 -4.74 -10.27 11.31
N HIS A 66 -6.03 -10.02 11.55
CA HIS A 66 -6.56 -8.68 11.86
C HIS A 66 -6.53 -8.43 13.37
N ALA A 67 -5.54 -7.68 13.85
CA ALA A 67 -5.38 -7.35 15.26
C ALA A 67 -6.08 -6.03 15.65
N ALA A 68 -6.17 -5.77 16.95
CA ALA A 68 -6.74 -4.54 17.49
C ALA A 68 -5.86 -3.32 17.18
N GLY A 69 -6.49 -2.18 16.87
CA GLY A 69 -5.85 -0.92 16.54
C GLY A 69 -6.51 -0.25 15.32
N PRO A 70 -5.87 0.78 14.73
CA PRO A 70 -6.53 1.60 13.71
C PRO A 70 -6.66 0.88 12.38
N THR A 71 -7.87 0.79 11.85
CA THR A 71 -8.09 0.50 10.42
C THR A 71 -7.80 1.75 9.59
N ILE A 72 -7.00 1.63 8.54
CA ILE A 72 -6.70 2.70 7.60
C ILE A 72 -7.29 2.29 6.24
N GLY A 73 -8.54 2.70 6.03
CA GLY A 73 -9.31 2.39 4.82
C GLY A 73 -9.73 0.91 4.69
N LEU A 74 -10.64 0.66 3.75
CA LEU A 74 -11.04 -0.67 3.27
C LEU A 74 -11.21 -0.61 1.75
N TRP A 75 -11.24 -1.75 1.06
CA TRP A 75 -11.41 -1.80 -0.40
C TRP A 75 -12.63 -1.00 -0.92
N ASP A 76 -13.68 -0.85 -0.13
CA ASP A 76 -14.91 -0.10 -0.40
C ASP A 76 -15.09 1.17 0.45
N GLN A 77 -14.20 1.46 1.40
CA GLN A 77 -14.30 2.62 2.30
C GLN A 77 -13.04 3.50 2.24
N GLN A 78 -12.97 4.38 1.25
CA GLN A 78 -11.88 5.35 1.08
C GLN A 78 -12.18 6.74 1.67
N SER A 79 -13.39 6.96 2.19
CA SER A 79 -13.78 8.20 2.88
C SER A 79 -13.63 8.13 4.40
N GLY A 80 -13.07 7.02 4.90
CA GLY A 80 -12.96 6.71 6.32
C GLY A 80 -13.78 5.48 6.73
N VAL A 81 -13.39 4.88 7.84
CA VAL A 81 -13.99 3.69 8.45
C VAL A 81 -14.48 4.08 9.84
N PRO A 82 -15.80 4.34 10.03
CA PRO A 82 -16.33 4.74 11.33
C PRO A 82 -16.06 3.69 12.42
N GLY A 83 -15.66 4.13 13.61
CA GLY A 83 -15.29 3.25 14.71
C GLY A 83 -13.83 2.80 14.60
N SER A 84 -13.53 1.76 13.81
CA SER A 84 -12.18 1.18 13.80
C SER A 84 -11.12 2.10 13.19
N GLY A 85 -11.50 3.00 12.29
CA GLY A 85 -10.62 4.04 11.77
C GLY A 85 -10.48 5.27 12.67
N ASP A 86 -11.31 5.41 13.70
CA ASP A 86 -11.21 6.52 14.65
C ASP A 86 -10.23 6.23 15.80
N PHE A 87 -9.78 4.98 15.93
CA PHE A 87 -8.78 4.60 16.92
C PHE A 87 -7.41 5.23 16.58
N PRO A 88 -6.65 5.71 17.58
CA PRO A 88 -5.31 6.28 17.35
C PRO A 88 -4.26 5.20 17.07
N MET A 89 -3.29 5.54 16.23
CA MET A 89 -2.06 4.77 16.03
C MET A 89 -1.14 4.90 17.24
N HIS A 90 -0.57 3.78 17.68
CA HIS A 90 0.38 3.70 18.77
C HIS A 90 1.67 3.01 18.33
N PHE A 91 2.77 3.33 19.01
CA PHE A 91 4.04 2.64 18.83
C PHE A 91 3.96 1.16 19.18
N ASN A 92 4.98 0.42 18.75
CA ASN A 92 5.14 -1.02 18.95
C ASN A 92 4.01 -1.84 18.33
N THR A 93 3.51 -1.39 17.18
CA THR A 93 2.42 -2.06 16.46
C THR A 93 2.90 -2.51 15.08
N CYS A 94 2.61 -3.76 14.73
CA CYS A 94 2.82 -4.29 13.39
C CYS A 94 1.58 -4.05 12.52
N TYR A 95 1.77 -3.80 11.23
CA TYR A 95 0.70 -3.51 10.26
C TYR A 95 0.90 -4.28 8.97
N SER A 96 -0.22 -4.71 8.37
CA SER A 96 -0.27 -5.11 6.96
C SER A 96 -0.45 -3.86 6.09
N ILE A 97 0.50 -3.59 5.18
CA ILE A 97 0.46 -2.46 4.26
C ILE A 97 -0.15 -2.90 2.93
N GLU A 98 -1.47 -3.02 2.87
CA GLU A 98 -2.21 -3.44 1.67
C GLU A 98 -2.75 -2.25 0.89
N LEU A 99 -2.48 -2.21 -0.41
CA LEU A 99 -2.96 -1.13 -1.25
C LEU A 99 -2.96 -1.51 -2.71
N ASN A 100 -3.65 -0.69 -3.50
CA ASN A 100 -3.57 -0.76 -4.94
C ASN A 100 -3.54 0.63 -5.58
N ALA A 101 -2.78 0.71 -6.68
CA ALA A 101 -2.84 1.83 -7.60
C ALA A 101 -3.55 1.37 -8.90
N SER A 102 -4.58 2.11 -9.31
CA SER A 102 -5.23 1.91 -10.61
C SER A 102 -4.46 2.65 -11.70
N ILE A 103 -4.01 1.92 -12.72
CA ILE A 103 -3.04 2.40 -13.71
C ILE A 103 -3.54 2.04 -15.11
N ALA A 104 -3.70 3.05 -15.97
CA ALA A 104 -4.01 2.84 -17.38
C ALA A 104 -2.77 2.31 -18.12
N ILE A 105 -2.90 1.16 -18.78
CA ILE A 105 -1.86 0.54 -19.60
C ILE A 105 -2.25 0.71 -21.07
N ALA A 106 -1.55 1.60 -21.76
CA ALA A 106 -1.86 1.96 -23.15
C ALA A 106 -1.72 0.76 -24.09
N GLU A 107 -0.68 -0.06 -23.89
CA GLU A 107 -0.38 -1.28 -24.67
C GLU A 107 -1.50 -2.32 -24.58
N TRP A 108 -2.34 -2.24 -23.56
CA TRP A 108 -3.46 -3.15 -23.34
C TRP A 108 -4.83 -2.48 -23.50
N GLY A 109 -4.87 -1.16 -23.74
CA GLY A 109 -6.13 -0.40 -23.81
C GLY A 109 -7.01 -0.54 -22.56
N LYS A 110 -6.42 -0.79 -21.38
CA LYS A 110 -7.17 -1.09 -20.15
C LYS A 110 -6.49 -0.53 -18.91
N THR A 111 -7.29 -0.25 -17.89
CA THR A 111 -6.81 0.06 -16.54
C THR A 111 -6.65 -1.24 -15.76
N ILE A 112 -5.52 -1.37 -15.07
CA ILE A 112 -5.26 -2.47 -14.15
C ILE A 112 -5.09 -1.95 -12.73
N LYS A 113 -5.29 -2.83 -11.74
CA LYS A 113 -4.90 -2.58 -10.35
C LYS A 113 -3.57 -3.26 -10.07
N MET A 114 -2.55 -2.48 -9.75
CA MET A 114 -1.31 -3.02 -9.17
C MET A 114 -1.47 -3.08 -7.67
N MET A 115 -1.68 -4.29 -7.15
CA MET A 115 -1.94 -4.58 -5.74
C MET A 115 -0.62 -5.00 -5.08
N LEU A 116 -0.29 -4.40 -3.94
CA LEU A 116 0.91 -4.68 -3.17
C LEU A 116 0.53 -4.84 -1.68
N GLU A 117 1.22 -5.74 -1.00
CA GLU A 117 1.03 -6.03 0.42
C GLU A 117 2.36 -6.41 1.05
N GLN A 118 2.75 -5.71 2.11
CA GLN A 118 3.93 -6.04 2.90
C GLN A 118 3.73 -5.69 4.38
N ASP A 119 4.31 -6.50 5.26
CA ASP A 119 4.25 -6.25 6.70
C ASP A 119 5.30 -5.23 7.16
N GLY A 120 4.88 -4.36 8.06
CA GLY A 120 5.73 -3.35 8.67
C GLY A 120 5.53 -3.20 10.17
N TYR A 121 6.49 -2.57 10.81
CA TYR A 121 6.51 -2.28 12.24
C TYR A 121 6.68 -0.78 12.45
N PHE A 122 5.87 -0.21 13.34
CA PHE A 122 5.92 1.20 13.70
C PHE A 122 6.29 1.36 15.18
N ASP A 123 7.38 2.08 15.44
CA ASP A 123 7.87 2.41 16.79
C ASP A 123 8.38 3.85 16.87
N GLN A 124 9.02 4.21 17.98
CA GLN A 124 9.55 5.55 18.25
C GLN A 124 10.62 6.00 17.23
N THR A 125 11.24 5.06 16.51
CA THR A 125 12.23 5.34 15.46
C THR A 125 11.59 5.57 14.10
N GLY A 126 10.30 5.22 13.95
CA GLY A 126 9.52 5.39 12.72
C GLY A 126 8.96 4.06 12.21
N PHE A 127 8.61 4.05 10.92
CA PHE A 127 8.14 2.86 10.23
C PHE A 127 9.29 2.12 9.54
N ARG A 128 9.28 0.78 9.62
CA ARG A 128 10.14 -0.08 8.81
C ARG A 128 9.39 -1.31 8.33
N TYR A 129 9.73 -1.83 7.17
CA TYR A 129 9.25 -3.15 6.74
C TYR A 129 9.95 -4.25 7.54
N ILE A 130 9.21 -5.30 7.92
CA ILE A 130 9.73 -6.37 8.79
C ILE A 130 10.77 -7.23 8.05
N ASN A 131 10.49 -7.57 6.79
CA ASN A 131 11.37 -8.40 5.94
C ASN A 131 11.77 -7.66 4.65
N GLY A 132 11.92 -6.34 4.74
CA GLY A 132 12.01 -5.48 3.56
C GLY A 132 10.70 -5.48 2.76
N ARG A 133 10.75 -4.97 1.54
CA ARG A 133 9.62 -5.00 0.60
C ARG A 133 10.05 -5.49 -0.76
N GLN A 134 9.08 -5.93 -1.57
CA GLN A 134 9.32 -6.19 -2.98
C GLN A 134 9.77 -4.88 -3.67
N THR A 135 10.94 -4.90 -4.31
CA THR A 135 11.51 -3.75 -5.05
C THR A 135 11.51 -3.95 -6.56
N GLU A 136 11.27 -5.17 -7.02
CA GLU A 136 11.22 -5.53 -8.43
C GLU A 136 10.17 -6.62 -8.70
N MET A 137 9.72 -6.75 -9.94
CA MET A 137 8.78 -7.80 -10.32
C MET A 137 9.49 -9.15 -10.40
N HIS A 138 8.97 -10.16 -9.71
CA HIS A 138 9.47 -11.53 -9.85
C HIS A 138 8.94 -12.15 -11.14
N ILE A 139 9.86 -12.62 -12.00
CA ILE A 139 9.52 -13.27 -13.26
C ILE A 139 9.51 -14.78 -13.06
N ILE A 140 8.32 -15.40 -13.18
CA ILE A 140 8.16 -16.85 -13.09
C ILE A 140 8.25 -17.47 -14.49
N GLY A 141 9.03 -18.54 -14.64
CA GLY A 141 9.18 -19.25 -15.92
C GLY A 141 10.27 -18.66 -16.83
N GLY A 142 11.09 -17.73 -16.33
CA GLY A 142 12.32 -17.30 -17.00
C GLY A 142 13.42 -18.34 -16.83
N LYS A 143 13.42 -19.38 -17.67
CA LYS A 143 14.60 -20.17 -18.03
C LYS A 143 14.51 -20.54 -19.50
#